data_AF-A0A2P6FUE8-F1
#
_entry.id   AF-A0A2P6FUE8-F1
#
_cell.length_a   1.000
_cell.length_b   1.000
_cell.length_c   1.000
_cell.angle_alpha   90.00
_cell.angle_beta   90.00
_cell.angle_gamma   90.00
#
_symmetry.space_group_name_H-M   'P 1'
#
loop_
_entity.id
_entity.type
_entity.pdbx_description
1 polymer ?
#
loop_
_entity_poly.entity_id
_entity_poly.type
_entity_poly.pdbx_seq_one_letter_code
_entity_poly.pdbx_strand_id
1 'polypeptide(L)' 'MAPEVTPSPDAVLPVWEPTGNADVDGALDPLHALADTDVTQHVGVFEEVESALRATLNGLVAEDEASG' A
#
# COMPACT_ATOMS: atom_id res chain seq x y z
N MET A 1 -28.17 19.95 4.91
CA MET A 1 -26.86 19.64 5.51
C MET A 1 -26.65 18.15 5.40
N ALA A 2 -25.65 17.69 4.64
CA ALA A 2 -25.24 16.30 4.71
C ALA A 2 -24.57 16.06 6.08
N PRO A 3 -24.75 14.91 6.73
CA PRO A 3 -24.08 14.62 7.98
C PRO A 3 -22.56 14.59 7.75
N GLU A 4 -21.80 15.32 8.56
CA GLU A 4 -20.35 15.15 8.67
C GLU A 4 -20.10 13.70 9.13
N VAL A 5 -19.55 12.89 8.25
CA VAL A 5 -19.01 11.57 8.62
C VAL A 5 -17.74 11.84 9.41
N THR A 6 -17.87 11.98 10.72
CA THR A 6 -16.73 11.97 11.62
C THR A 6 -16.23 10.52 11.67
N PRO A 7 -14.98 10.23 11.25
CA PRO A 7 -14.45 8.89 11.34
C PRO A 7 -14.49 8.44 12.80
N SER A 8 -15.05 7.26 13.06
CA SER A 8 -15.08 6.70 14.40
C SER A 8 -13.64 6.54 14.92
N PRO A 9 -13.34 6.95 16.16
CA PRO A 9 -11.99 6.79 16.74
C PRO A 9 -11.55 5.32 16.86
N ASP A 10 -12.48 4.39 16.74
CA ASP A 10 -12.27 2.93 16.71
C ASP A 10 -12.01 2.37 15.29
N ALA A 11 -12.10 3.19 14.24
CA ALA A 11 -11.80 2.80 12.86
C ALA A 11 -10.28 2.82 12.61
N VAL A 12 -9.51 2.23 13.52
CA VAL A 12 -8.11 1.92 13.27
C VAL A 12 -8.11 0.83 12.20
N LEU A 13 -7.72 1.17 10.98
CA LEU A 13 -7.53 0.19 9.94
C LEU A 13 -6.53 -0.86 10.46
N PRO A 14 -6.80 -2.16 10.31
CA PRO A 14 -5.86 -3.18 10.73
C PRO A 14 -4.54 -2.95 9.99
N VAL A 15 -3.46 -2.80 10.74
CA VAL A 15 -2.10 -2.88 10.21
C VAL A 15 -2.00 -4.23 9.51
N TRP A 16 -1.65 -4.24 8.21
CA TRP A 16 -1.51 -5.50 7.49
C TRP A 16 -0.38 -6.34 8.10
N GLU A 17 -0.54 -7.66 8.06
CA GLU A 17 0.54 -8.57 8.43
C GLU A 17 1.64 -8.55 7.34
N PRO A 18 2.93 -8.66 7.70
CA PRO A 18 4.02 -8.76 6.73
C PRO A 18 3.80 -9.94 5.78
N THR A 19 4.03 -9.72 4.49
CA THR A 19 3.88 -10.75 3.46
C THR A 19 5.01 -11.78 3.47
N GLY A 20 6.12 -11.46 4.16
CA GLY A 20 7.33 -12.28 4.22
C GLY A 20 8.28 -12.04 3.04
N ASN A 21 7.92 -11.14 2.12
CA ASN A 21 8.77 -10.67 1.04
C ASN A 21 9.14 -9.21 1.31
N ALA A 22 10.43 -8.95 1.56
CA ALA A 22 10.92 -7.62 1.93
C ALA A 22 10.65 -6.55 0.85
N ASP A 23 10.65 -6.93 -0.43
CA ASP A 23 10.40 -6.01 -1.54
C ASP A 23 8.91 -5.66 -1.66
N VAL A 24 8.03 -6.63 -1.37
CA VAL A 24 6.57 -6.39 -1.32
C VAL A 24 6.20 -5.57 -0.09
N ASP A 25 6.77 -5.91 1.07
CA ASP A 25 6.53 -5.18 2.31
C ASP A 25 7.05 -3.74 2.21
N GLY A 26 8.21 -3.53 1.58
CA GLY A 26 8.75 -2.19 1.30
C GLY A 26 7.91 -1.38 0.30
N ALA A 27 7.34 -2.03 -0.73
CA ALA A 27 6.45 -1.37 -1.69
C ALA A 27 5.13 -0.91 -1.05
N LEU A 28 4.69 -1.57 0.03
CA LEU A 28 3.46 -1.21 0.75
C LEU A 28 3.69 -0.16 1.83
N ASP A 29 4.90 -0.01 2.36
CA ASP A 29 5.26 0.93 3.45
C ASP A 29 4.65 2.34 3.31
N PRO A 30 4.61 2.97 2.11
CA PRO A 30 4.02 4.29 1.95
C PRO A 30 2.53 4.40 2.33
N LEU A 31 1.74 3.32 2.29
CA LEU A 31 0.33 3.41 2.68
C LEU A 31 0.15 3.62 4.19
N HIS A 32 1.16 3.32 5.03
CA HIS A 32 1.12 3.66 6.47
C HIS A 32 1.13 5.17 6.71
N ALA A 33 1.73 5.93 5.80
CA ALA A 33 1.77 7.39 5.87
C ALA A 33 0.48 8.06 5.35
N LEU A 34 -0.50 7.30 4.84
CA LEU A 34 -1.77 7.86 4.34
C LEU A 34 -2.60 8.55 5.42
N ALA A 35 -2.51 8.08 6.66
CA ALA A 35 -3.22 8.68 7.79
C ALA A 35 -2.75 10.10 8.11
N ASP A 36 -1.49 10.41 7.79
CA ASP A 36 -0.84 11.70 8.07
C ASP A 36 -0.76 12.62 6.84
N THR A 37 -1.24 12.17 5.67
CA THR A 37 -1.20 12.93 4.41
C THR A 37 -2.58 13.46 4.00
N ASP A 38 -2.59 14.56 3.26
CA ASP A 38 -3.82 15.16 2.73
C ASP A 38 -4.49 14.23 1.71
N VAL A 39 -5.82 14.15 1.73
CA VAL A 39 -6.60 13.28 0.82
C VAL A 39 -6.32 13.54 -0.66
N THR A 40 -5.96 14.78 -1.01
CA THR A 40 -5.58 15.15 -2.38
C THR A 40 -4.25 14.54 -2.81
N GLN A 41 -3.39 14.18 -1.85
CA GLN A 41 -2.11 13.53 -2.08
C GLN A 41 -2.21 12.00 -2.11
N HIS A 42 -3.32 11.43 -1.62
CA HIS A 42 -3.52 9.97 -1.58
C HIS A 42 -3.43 9.33 -2.96
N VAL A 43 -3.91 10.01 -4.01
CA VAL A 43 -3.83 9.51 -5.39
C VAL A 43 -2.38 9.26 -5.79
N GLY A 44 -1.47 10.20 -5.52
CA GLY A 44 -0.06 10.03 -5.85
C GLY A 44 0.61 8.90 -5.07
N VAL A 45 0.24 8.73 -3.80
CA VAL A 45 0.72 7.62 -2.96
C VAL A 45 0.22 6.28 -3.51
N PHE A 46 -1.05 6.18 -3.91
CA PHE A 46 -1.58 4.96 -4.51
C PHE A 46 -0.93 4.62 -5.85
N GLU A 47 -0.67 5.61 -6.70
CA GLU A 47 0.03 5.42 -7.98
C GLU A 47 1.48 4.94 -7.76
N GLU A 48 2.19 5.50 -6.77
CA GLU A 48 3.54 5.07 -6.40
C GLU A 48 3.56 3.61 -5.93
N VAL A 49 2.66 3.27 -5.02
CA VAL A 49 2.53 1.91 -4.48
C VAL A 49 2.13 0.91 -5.57
N GLU A 50 1.20 1.25 -6.46
CA GLU A 50 0.82 0.40 -7.60
C GLU A 50 2.03 0.13 -8.51
N SER A 51 2.79 1.18 -8.84
CA SER A 51 3.96 1.09 -9.70
C SER A 51 5.04 0.20 -9.07
N ALA A 52 5.35 0.41 -7.79
CA ALA A 52 6.32 -0.36 -7.04
C ALA A 52 5.91 -1.84 -6.94
N LEU A 53 4.67 -2.12 -6.55
CA LEU A 53 4.14 -3.49 -6.46
C LEU A 53 4.19 -4.18 -7.82
N ARG A 54 3.78 -3.52 -8.90
CA ARG A 54 3.82 -4.12 -10.24
C ARG A 54 5.25 -4.47 -10.64
N ALA A 55 6.22 -3.60 -10.35
CA ALA A 55 7.63 -3.87 -10.61
C ALA A 55 8.13 -5.08 -9.82
N THR A 56 7.87 -5.12 -8.51
CA THR A 56 8.26 -6.23 -7.63
C THR A 56 7.64 -7.55 -8.08
N LEU A 57 6.32 -7.58 -8.31
CA LEU A 57 5.63 -8.81 -8.73
C LEU A 57 6.10 -9.33 -10.08
N ASN A 58 6.36 -8.43 -11.05
CA ASN A 58 6.91 -8.84 -12.34
C ASN A 58 8.34 -9.40 -12.20
N GLY A 59 9.14 -8.85 -11.29
CA GLY A 59 10.47 -9.38 -10.95
C GLY A 59 10.37 -10.80 -10.40
N LEU A 60 9.51 -11.02 -9.41
CA LEU A 60 9.31 -12.34 -8.80
C LEU A 60 8.84 -13.40 -9.80
N VAL A 61 7.94 -13.04 -10.72
CA VAL A 61 7.49 -13.95 -11.79
C VAL A 61 8.65 -14.31 -12.72
N ALA A 62 9.52 -13.35 -13.07
CA ALA A 62 10.68 -13.62 -13.91
C ALA A 62 11.73 -14.50 -13.20
N GLU A 63 11.90 -14.34 -11.89
CA GLU A 63 12.79 -15.16 -11.06
C GLU A 63 12.30 -16.60 -10.91
N ASP A 64 10.98 -16.80 -10.76
CA ASP A 64 10.33 -18.11 -10.72
C ASP A 64 10.53 -18.87 -12.05
N GLU A 65 10.25 -18.21 -13.17
CA GLU A 65 10.43 -18.79 -14.52
C GLU A 65 11.90 -19.12 -14.84
N ALA A 66 12.86 -18.38 -14.27
CA ALA A 66 14.29 -18.63 -14.44
C ALA A 66 14.83 -19.77 -13.56
N SER A 67 14.09 -20.17 -12.53
CA SER A 67 14.48 -21.20 -11.56
C SER A 67 13.90 -22.59 -11.85
N GLY A 68 12.96 -22.70 -12.79
CA GLY A 68 12.35 -23.95 -13.27
C GLY A 68 13.07 -24.59 -14.45
#